data_AF-A0A949SYI7-F1
#
_entry.id   AF-A0A949SYI7-F1
#
_cell.length_a   1.000
_cell.length_b   1.000
_cell.length_c   1.000
_cell.angle_alpha   90.00
_cell.angle_beta   90.00
_cell.angle_gamma   90.00
#
_symmetry.space_group_name_H-M   'P 1'
#
loop_
_entity.id
_entity.type
_entity.pdbx_description
1 polymer ?
#
loop_
_entity_poly.entity_id
_entity_poly.type
_entity_poly.pdbx_seq_one_letter_code
_entity_poly.pdbx_strand_id
1 'polypeptide(L)'
;MDTDDLLQSALEKHRAGDNEGALRLYKQILAQDPEHFNARLNLASLALDAGRLPEAASLLESLTAQDPDSGVAQLLAARVAFLQGRHEQGYAFIQRAHELLPEDDSVSAEYVAAMRRRAFTFNAEEYKVLREVAQMGQLKESRWQRLAQLTFARMISPELISLITQEGLGQDSADAVTRWQQSLPVERRNALSLMARDLDEYTRRMHEQDRYRPARCNAQLRQPEGTPQREPVSCEEFTDVDSLTGATLELVKLHDVEFVPFADIRTVEFGEPGAALPALVTLAGGRTTSGLVPLFYLLTDFAQSPRVRSGKTSLFRAIVPGVVAGVGLRSFNSSRGLLPLSNIERLDFIG
;
A
#
# COMPACT_ATOMS: atom_id res chain seq x y z
N MET A 1 -33.41 4.36 31.89
CA MET A 1 -32.40 4.88 30.96
C MET A 1 -32.84 4.38 29.61
N ASP A 2 -33.05 5.25 28.66
CA ASP A 2 -33.48 4.84 27.32
C ASP A 2 -32.34 4.06 26.63
N THR A 3 -32.66 3.29 25.60
CA THR A 3 -31.67 2.50 24.84
C THR A 3 -30.59 3.39 24.25
N ASP A 4 -30.95 4.59 23.79
CA ASP A 4 -30.01 5.58 23.26
C ASP A 4 -29.04 6.11 24.33
N ASP A 5 -29.53 6.38 25.54
CA ASP A 5 -28.70 6.79 26.68
C ASP A 5 -27.71 5.68 27.07
N LEU A 6 -28.18 4.43 27.08
CA LEU A 6 -27.33 3.26 27.35
C LEU A 6 -26.26 3.11 26.28
N LEU A 7 -26.61 3.29 25.01
CA LEU A 7 -25.68 3.19 23.89
C LEU A 7 -24.60 4.28 23.98
N GLN A 8 -24.99 5.52 24.27
CA GLN A 8 -24.05 6.62 24.41
C GLN A 8 -23.08 6.36 25.58
N SER A 9 -23.57 5.93 26.74
CA SER A 9 -22.72 5.59 27.88
C SER A 9 -21.79 4.39 27.57
N ALA A 10 -22.28 3.40 26.83
CA ALA A 10 -21.46 2.27 26.38
C ALA A 10 -20.32 2.71 25.47
N LEU A 11 -20.60 3.60 24.51
CA LEU A 11 -19.61 4.17 23.61
C LEU A 11 -18.57 5.01 24.36
N GLU A 12 -18.98 5.83 25.33
CA GLU A 12 -18.05 6.60 26.16
C GLU A 12 -17.11 5.70 26.95
N LYS A 13 -17.64 4.64 27.56
CA LYS A 13 -16.83 3.63 28.27
C LYS A 13 -15.86 2.91 27.34
N HIS A 14 -16.34 2.52 26.16
CA HIS A 14 -15.50 1.87 25.16
C HIS A 14 -14.35 2.78 24.70
N ARG A 15 -14.63 4.05 24.38
CA ARG A 15 -13.59 5.04 24.04
C ARG A 15 -12.61 5.30 25.20
N ALA A 16 -13.06 5.19 26.44
CA ALA A 16 -12.23 5.31 27.63
C ALA A 16 -11.41 4.04 27.95
N GLY A 17 -11.57 2.95 27.18
CA GLY A 17 -10.92 1.67 27.42
C GLY A 17 -11.55 0.83 28.54
N ASP A 18 -12.68 1.25 29.11
CA ASP A 18 -13.49 0.47 30.05
C ASP A 18 -14.32 -0.57 29.28
N ASN A 19 -13.62 -1.54 28.70
CA ASN A 19 -14.20 -2.58 27.85
C ASN A 19 -15.20 -3.45 28.61
N GLU A 20 -14.97 -3.70 29.90
CA GLU A 20 -15.91 -4.44 30.74
C GLU A 20 -17.19 -3.66 30.99
N GLY A 21 -17.08 -2.36 31.27
CA GLY A 21 -18.23 -1.49 31.44
C GLY A 21 -19.04 -1.33 30.15
N ALA A 22 -18.37 -1.14 29.02
CA ALA A 22 -19.00 -1.10 27.71
C ALA A 22 -19.74 -2.41 27.39
N LEU A 23 -19.08 -3.57 27.60
CA LEU A 23 -19.66 -4.90 27.41
C LEU A 23 -20.94 -5.09 28.24
N ARG A 24 -20.95 -4.66 29.51
CA ARG A 24 -22.14 -4.73 30.37
C ARG A 24 -23.30 -3.91 29.79
N LEU A 25 -23.04 -2.69 29.34
CA LEU A 25 -24.07 -1.82 28.79
C LEU A 25 -24.58 -2.33 27.44
N TYR A 26 -23.71 -2.80 26.54
CA TYR A 26 -24.15 -3.42 25.28
C TYR A 26 -25.02 -4.66 25.53
N LYS A 27 -24.67 -5.51 26.50
CA LYS A 27 -25.53 -6.66 26.89
C LYS A 27 -26.88 -6.23 27.47
N GLN A 28 -26.95 -5.11 28.19
CA GLN A 28 -28.22 -4.56 28.67
C GLN A 28 -29.10 -4.05 27.53
N ILE A 29 -28.50 -3.43 26.51
CA ILE A 29 -29.20 -3.03 25.29
C ILE A 29 -29.76 -4.28 24.59
N LEU A 30 -28.93 -5.31 24.39
CA LEU A 30 -29.35 -6.53 23.71
C LEU A 30 -30.36 -7.38 24.49
N ALA A 31 -30.46 -7.20 25.81
CA ALA A 31 -31.52 -7.82 26.60
C ALA A 31 -32.89 -7.15 26.36
N GLN A 32 -32.92 -5.90 25.92
CA GLN A 32 -34.13 -5.15 25.56
C GLN A 32 -34.46 -5.30 24.07
N ASP A 33 -33.44 -5.21 23.22
CA ASP A 33 -33.53 -5.39 21.77
C ASP A 33 -32.38 -6.28 21.26
N PRO A 34 -32.61 -7.59 21.09
CA PRO A 34 -31.60 -8.52 20.60
C PRO A 34 -31.05 -8.22 19.19
N GLU A 35 -31.80 -7.48 18.37
CA GLU A 35 -31.44 -7.12 16.99
C GLU A 35 -30.88 -5.70 16.88
N HIS A 36 -30.58 -5.05 18.01
CA HIS A 36 -30.05 -3.70 18.03
C HIS A 36 -28.68 -3.62 17.34
N PHE A 37 -28.68 -3.11 16.11
CA PHE A 37 -27.53 -3.14 15.20
C PHE A 37 -26.25 -2.56 15.83
N ASN A 38 -26.30 -1.33 16.35
CA ASN A 38 -25.12 -0.66 16.90
C ASN A 38 -24.53 -1.38 18.12
N ALA A 39 -25.35 -1.97 19.00
CA ALA A 39 -24.85 -2.70 20.15
C ALA A 39 -24.15 -4.00 19.74
N ARG A 40 -24.71 -4.75 18.78
CA ARG A 40 -24.08 -5.94 18.20
C ARG A 40 -22.77 -5.60 17.47
N LEU A 41 -22.76 -4.51 16.69
CA LEU A 41 -21.57 -4.05 15.97
C LEU A 41 -20.44 -3.68 16.93
N ASN A 42 -20.74 -2.94 18.00
CA ASN A 42 -19.74 -2.59 19.01
C ASN A 42 -19.28 -3.81 19.83
N LEU A 43 -20.15 -4.79 20.08
CA LEU A 43 -19.74 -6.07 20.67
C LEU A 43 -18.81 -6.85 19.75
N ALA A 44 -19.05 -6.84 18.44
CA ALA A 44 -18.16 -7.47 17.47
C ALA A 44 -16.78 -6.79 17.47
N SER A 45 -16.73 -5.46 17.56
CA SER A 45 -15.48 -4.71 17.73
C SER A 45 -14.74 -5.12 19.02
N LEU A 46 -15.43 -5.15 20.17
CA LEU A 46 -14.83 -5.59 21.44
C LEU A 46 -14.35 -7.05 21.40
N ALA A 47 -15.06 -7.93 20.69
CA ALA A 47 -14.66 -9.32 20.50
C ALA A 47 -13.42 -9.43 19.62
N LEU A 48 -13.35 -8.62 18.55
CA LEU A 48 -12.17 -8.50 17.68
C LEU A 48 -10.95 -8.01 18.48
N ASP A 49 -11.08 -6.91 19.23
CA ASP A 49 -9.99 -6.33 20.02
C ASP A 49 -9.46 -7.30 21.09
N ALA A 50 -10.36 -8.16 21.62
CA ALA A 50 -10.00 -9.21 22.58
C ALA A 50 -9.52 -10.51 21.92
N GLY A 51 -9.37 -10.57 20.59
CA GLY A 51 -8.93 -11.75 19.86
C GLY A 51 -9.95 -12.91 19.83
N ARG A 52 -11.21 -12.68 20.23
CA ARG A 52 -12.29 -13.66 20.18
C ARG A 52 -12.88 -13.73 18.77
N LEU A 53 -12.03 -14.10 17.81
CA LEU A 53 -12.36 -14.10 16.38
C LEU A 53 -13.63 -14.90 16.02
N PRO A 54 -13.93 -16.08 16.61
CA PRO A 54 -15.16 -16.80 16.30
C PRO A 54 -16.43 -16.05 16.71
N GLU A 55 -16.41 -15.35 17.85
CA GLU A 55 -17.54 -14.55 18.34
C GLU A 55 -17.74 -13.32 17.44
N ALA A 56 -16.66 -12.60 17.13
CA ALA A 56 -16.70 -11.45 16.24
C ALA A 56 -17.24 -11.85 14.84
N ALA A 57 -16.76 -12.97 14.29
CA ALA A 57 -17.21 -13.48 13.00
C ALA A 57 -18.71 -13.78 12.98
N SER A 58 -19.23 -14.47 14.00
CA SER A 58 -20.66 -14.80 14.10
C SER A 58 -21.54 -13.55 14.17
N LEU A 59 -21.15 -12.56 14.98
CA LEU A 59 -21.84 -11.27 15.04
C LEU A 59 -21.82 -10.57 13.68
N LEU A 60 -20.66 -10.49 13.04
CA LEU A 60 -20.50 -9.76 11.77
C LEU A 60 -21.16 -10.45 10.58
N GLU A 61 -21.23 -11.78 10.56
CA GLU A 61 -21.99 -12.53 9.55
C GLU A 61 -23.46 -12.13 9.58
N SER A 62 -24.07 -12.08 10.78
CA SER A 62 -25.45 -11.62 10.91
C SER A 62 -25.64 -10.14 10.57
N LEU A 63 -24.69 -9.27 10.95
CA LEU A 63 -24.79 -7.82 10.72
C LEU A 63 -24.63 -7.47 9.25
N THR A 64 -23.68 -8.09 8.55
CA THR A 64 -23.47 -7.88 7.10
C THR A 64 -24.59 -8.49 6.26
N ALA A 65 -25.32 -9.49 6.78
CA ALA A 65 -26.54 -9.99 6.16
C ALA A 65 -27.76 -9.08 6.42
N GLN A 66 -27.87 -8.52 7.63
CA GLN A 66 -28.95 -7.59 8.02
C GLN A 66 -28.84 -6.26 7.28
N ASP A 67 -27.62 -5.69 7.23
CA ASP A 67 -27.29 -4.45 6.54
C ASP A 67 -25.98 -4.60 5.73
N PRO A 68 -26.09 -5.00 4.45
CA PRO A 68 -24.94 -5.09 3.55
C PRO A 68 -24.25 -3.75 3.27
N ASP A 69 -24.90 -2.63 3.59
CA ASP A 69 -24.42 -1.27 3.29
C ASP A 69 -23.81 -0.58 4.54
N SER A 70 -23.69 -1.31 5.65
CA SER A 70 -22.94 -0.84 6.81
C SER A 70 -21.44 -0.92 6.57
N GLY A 71 -20.84 0.18 6.11
CA GLY A 71 -19.39 0.24 5.83
C GLY A 71 -18.51 -0.14 7.03
N VAL A 72 -18.93 0.19 8.25
CA VAL A 72 -18.20 -0.20 9.48
C VAL A 72 -18.30 -1.71 9.74
N ALA A 73 -19.47 -2.32 9.52
CA ALA A 73 -19.60 -3.78 9.64
C ALA A 73 -18.73 -4.51 8.61
N GLN A 74 -18.70 -4.00 7.37
CA GLN A 74 -17.84 -4.52 6.30
C GLN A 74 -16.35 -4.39 6.68
N LEU A 75 -15.92 -3.25 7.23
CA LEU A 75 -14.55 -3.05 7.71
C LEU A 75 -14.17 -4.06 8.80
N LEU A 76 -15.02 -4.22 9.83
CA LEU A 76 -14.76 -5.16 10.92
C LEU A 76 -14.75 -6.61 10.41
N ALA A 77 -15.64 -6.97 9.48
CA ALA A 77 -15.67 -8.29 8.84
C ALA A 77 -14.38 -8.55 8.05
N ALA A 78 -13.85 -7.55 7.35
CA ALA A 78 -12.58 -7.64 6.66
C ALA A 78 -11.41 -7.94 7.62
N ARG A 79 -11.31 -7.18 8.73
CA ARG A 79 -10.27 -7.38 9.75
C ARG A 79 -10.34 -8.77 10.37
N VAL A 80 -11.54 -9.23 10.74
CA VAL A 80 -11.76 -10.59 11.26
C VAL A 80 -11.35 -11.65 10.23
N ALA A 81 -11.75 -11.50 8.96
CA ALA A 81 -11.40 -12.43 7.90
C ALA A 81 -9.87 -12.51 7.67
N PHE A 82 -9.16 -11.37 7.67
CA PHE A 82 -7.70 -11.35 7.56
C PHE A 82 -7.03 -12.05 8.75
N LEU A 83 -7.46 -11.78 9.98
CA LEU A 83 -6.90 -12.43 11.18
C LEU A 83 -7.16 -13.95 11.23
N GLN A 84 -8.25 -14.40 10.59
CA GLN A 84 -8.56 -15.83 10.45
C GLN A 84 -7.92 -16.47 9.21
N GLY A 85 -7.08 -15.75 8.47
CA GLY A 85 -6.41 -16.24 7.26
C GLY A 85 -7.31 -16.40 6.04
N ARG A 86 -8.56 -15.92 6.09
CA ARG A 86 -9.52 -15.96 4.97
C ARG A 86 -9.33 -14.75 4.07
N HIS A 87 -8.17 -14.69 3.40
CA HIS A 87 -7.73 -13.49 2.69
C HIS A 87 -8.70 -13.04 1.58
N GLU A 88 -9.22 -13.95 0.75
CA GLU A 88 -10.15 -13.58 -0.32
C GLU A 88 -11.45 -12.96 0.21
N GLN A 89 -11.98 -13.46 1.33
CA GLN A 89 -13.13 -12.83 2.00
C GLN A 89 -12.75 -11.46 2.58
N GLY A 90 -11.57 -11.36 3.21
CA GLY A 90 -11.05 -10.09 3.71
C GLY A 90 -10.94 -9.03 2.62
N TYR A 91 -10.46 -9.41 1.42
CA TYR A 91 -10.40 -8.53 0.26
C TYR A 91 -11.79 -8.09 -0.23
N ALA A 92 -12.76 -8.99 -0.28
CA ALA A 92 -14.14 -8.62 -0.65
C ALA A 92 -14.76 -7.64 0.35
N PHE A 93 -14.60 -7.89 1.65
CA PHE A 93 -15.16 -7.04 2.70
C PHE A 93 -14.48 -5.66 2.76
N ILE A 94 -13.15 -5.57 2.67
CA ILE A 94 -12.47 -4.26 2.70
C ILE A 94 -12.76 -3.44 1.45
N GLN A 95 -12.92 -4.10 0.30
CA GLN A 95 -13.37 -3.42 -0.91
C GLN A 95 -14.78 -2.83 -0.69
N ARG A 96 -15.72 -3.62 -0.17
CA ARG A 96 -17.07 -3.14 0.10
C ARG A 96 -17.09 -2.00 1.12
N ALA A 97 -16.27 -2.09 2.17
CA ALA A 97 -16.12 -1.02 3.15
C ALA A 97 -15.64 0.29 2.49
N HIS A 98 -14.66 0.22 1.60
CA HIS A 98 -14.16 1.39 0.87
C HIS A 98 -15.18 1.97 -0.12
N GLU A 99 -15.99 1.14 -0.79
CA GLU A 99 -17.10 1.62 -1.65
C GLU A 99 -18.15 2.40 -0.86
N LEU A 100 -18.43 1.98 0.38
CA LEU A 100 -19.43 2.59 1.25
C LEU A 100 -18.90 3.82 2.00
N LEU A 101 -17.60 3.86 2.28
CA LEU A 101 -16.92 4.92 3.03
C LEU A 101 -15.69 5.45 2.26
N PRO A 102 -15.85 5.99 1.04
CA PRO A 102 -14.72 6.40 0.20
C PRO A 102 -13.95 7.60 0.77
N GLU A 103 -14.61 8.44 1.58
CA GLU A 103 -14.01 9.62 2.23
C GLU A 103 -13.42 9.32 3.61
N ASP A 104 -13.55 8.08 4.12
CA ASP A 104 -12.94 7.68 5.38
C ASP A 104 -11.48 7.30 5.14
N ASP A 105 -10.56 8.17 5.55
CA ASP A 105 -9.11 7.97 5.40
C ASP A 105 -8.61 6.67 6.03
N SER A 106 -9.20 6.25 7.16
CA SER A 106 -8.80 5.02 7.85
C SER A 106 -9.19 3.79 7.04
N VAL A 107 -10.41 3.78 6.49
CA VAL A 107 -10.87 2.70 5.60
C VAL A 107 -10.03 2.66 4.33
N SER A 108 -9.79 3.81 3.71
CA SER A 108 -8.96 3.94 2.51
C SER A 108 -7.52 3.48 2.74
N ALA A 109 -6.94 3.75 3.92
CA ALA A 109 -5.62 3.24 4.32
C ALA A 109 -5.57 1.71 4.32
N GLU A 110 -6.54 1.09 5.00
CA GLU A 110 -6.61 -0.36 5.15
C GLU A 110 -6.90 -1.04 3.81
N TYR A 111 -7.75 -0.44 2.99
CA TYR A 111 -8.02 -0.87 1.64
C TYR A 111 -6.76 -0.86 0.77
N VAL A 112 -6.05 0.27 0.71
CA VAL A 112 -4.78 0.38 -0.03
C VAL A 112 -3.76 -0.64 0.47
N ALA A 113 -3.59 -0.77 1.78
CA ALA A 113 -2.68 -1.76 2.34
C ALA A 113 -3.08 -3.21 1.98
N ALA A 114 -4.38 -3.53 2.00
CA ALA A 114 -4.88 -4.85 1.62
C ALA A 114 -4.65 -5.15 0.13
N MET A 115 -5.01 -4.22 -0.76
CA MET A 115 -4.83 -4.41 -2.20
C MET A 115 -3.36 -4.55 -2.59
N ARG A 116 -2.48 -3.75 -1.96
CA ARG A 116 -1.03 -3.89 -2.15
C ARG A 116 -0.52 -5.23 -1.64
N ARG A 117 -0.92 -5.67 -0.44
CA ARG A 117 -0.57 -7.02 0.06
C ARG A 117 -0.99 -8.10 -0.94
N ARG A 118 -2.18 -8.00 -1.52
CA ARG A 118 -2.67 -8.94 -2.55
C ARG A 118 -1.78 -8.91 -3.79
N ALA A 119 -1.54 -7.72 -4.34
CA ALA A 119 -0.80 -7.53 -5.59
C ALA A 119 0.68 -7.97 -5.47
N PHE A 120 1.32 -7.67 -4.35
CA PHE A 120 2.74 -7.98 -4.12
C PHE A 120 2.98 -9.36 -3.47
N THR A 121 1.94 -10.15 -3.21
CA THR A 121 2.11 -11.53 -2.76
C THR A 121 2.80 -12.35 -3.85
N PHE A 122 3.82 -13.12 -3.47
CA PHE A 122 4.54 -13.98 -4.40
C PHE A 122 3.62 -15.08 -4.96
N ASN A 123 3.39 -15.05 -6.27
CA ASN A 123 2.69 -16.10 -7.00
C ASN A 123 3.70 -16.97 -7.76
N ALA A 124 3.90 -18.20 -7.29
CA ALA A 124 4.90 -19.12 -7.86
C ALA A 124 4.57 -19.57 -9.29
N GLU A 125 3.29 -19.73 -9.62
CA GLU A 125 2.84 -20.14 -10.96
C GLU A 125 3.04 -19.00 -11.96
N GLU A 126 2.58 -17.79 -11.61
CA GLU A 126 2.79 -16.60 -12.43
C GLU A 126 4.28 -16.34 -12.66
N TYR A 127 5.08 -16.39 -11.59
CA TYR A 127 6.53 -16.22 -11.66
C TYR A 127 7.18 -17.23 -12.62
N LYS A 128 6.82 -18.51 -12.51
CA LYS A 128 7.34 -19.56 -13.38
C LYS A 128 7.03 -19.26 -14.85
N VAL A 129 5.78 -18.94 -15.17
CA VAL A 129 5.34 -18.66 -16.54
C VAL A 129 6.08 -17.44 -17.11
N LEU A 130 6.10 -16.32 -16.38
CA LEU A 130 6.77 -15.10 -16.86
C LEU A 130 8.28 -15.32 -17.06
N ARG A 131 8.93 -16.06 -16.15
CA ARG A 131 10.35 -16.38 -16.24
C ARG A 131 10.68 -17.27 -17.44
N GLU A 132 9.86 -18.29 -17.73
CA GLU A 132 10.04 -19.15 -18.91
C GLU A 132 9.89 -18.35 -20.22
N VAL A 133 8.86 -17.51 -20.31
CA VAL A 133 8.66 -16.64 -21.48
C VAL A 133 9.80 -15.62 -21.64
N ALA A 134 10.35 -15.11 -20.54
CA ALA A 134 11.54 -14.25 -20.54
C ALA A 134 12.78 -14.97 -21.08
N GLN A 135 13.02 -16.21 -20.66
CA GLN A 135 14.15 -17.03 -21.13
C GLN A 135 14.05 -17.37 -22.62
N MET A 136 12.83 -17.45 -23.17
CA MET A 136 12.60 -17.60 -24.61
C MET A 136 12.76 -16.29 -25.39
N GLY A 137 13.01 -15.15 -24.72
CA GLY A 137 13.10 -13.83 -25.36
C GLY A 137 11.76 -13.29 -25.86
N GLN A 138 10.64 -13.83 -25.37
CA GLN A 138 9.28 -13.52 -25.84
C GLN A 138 8.47 -12.70 -24.83
N LEU A 139 9.09 -12.29 -23.72
CA LEU A 139 8.38 -11.52 -22.71
C LEU A 139 8.03 -10.14 -23.24
N LYS A 140 6.74 -9.83 -23.23
CA LYS A 140 6.23 -8.50 -23.61
C LYS A 140 6.83 -7.44 -22.70
N GLU A 141 7.12 -6.28 -23.28
CA GLU A 141 7.63 -5.09 -22.60
C GLU A 141 6.95 -4.83 -21.25
N SER A 142 5.61 -4.83 -21.25
CA SER A 142 4.80 -4.52 -20.08
C SER A 142 4.84 -5.56 -18.95
N ARG A 143 5.55 -6.68 -19.14
CA ARG A 143 5.62 -7.78 -18.16
C ARG A 143 6.95 -7.82 -17.41
N TRP A 144 7.98 -7.09 -17.85
CA TRP A 144 9.26 -7.03 -17.15
C TRP A 144 9.12 -6.48 -15.73
N GLN A 145 8.31 -5.42 -15.55
CA GLN A 145 8.02 -4.87 -14.22
C GLN A 145 7.41 -5.92 -13.29
N ARG A 146 6.39 -6.65 -13.77
CA ARG A 146 5.73 -7.69 -12.96
C ARG A 146 6.69 -8.83 -12.62
N LEU A 147 7.53 -9.25 -13.57
CA LEU A 147 8.53 -10.28 -13.32
C LEU A 147 9.57 -9.83 -12.29
N ALA A 148 10.07 -8.60 -12.36
CA ALA A 148 10.98 -8.03 -11.36
C ALA A 148 10.33 -7.96 -9.96
N GLN A 149 9.08 -7.50 -9.88
CA GLN A 149 8.31 -7.44 -8.63
C GLN A 149 8.09 -8.84 -8.02
N LEU A 150 7.78 -9.86 -8.83
CA LEU A 150 7.65 -11.24 -8.36
C LEU A 150 9.00 -11.82 -7.91
N THR A 151 10.11 -11.50 -8.60
CA THR A 151 11.45 -11.87 -8.15
C THR A 151 11.74 -11.27 -6.78
N PHE A 152 11.45 -9.97 -6.59
CA PHE A 152 11.61 -9.32 -5.31
C PHE A 152 10.71 -9.93 -4.23
N ALA A 153 9.42 -10.16 -4.52
CA ALA A 153 8.48 -10.80 -3.60
C ALA A 153 8.95 -12.20 -3.17
N ARG A 154 9.60 -12.95 -4.06
CA ARG A 154 10.22 -14.24 -3.75
C ARG A 154 11.40 -14.12 -2.78
N MET A 155 12.11 -13.00 -2.81
CA MET A 155 13.27 -12.72 -1.97
C MET A 155 12.89 -12.18 -0.59
N ILE A 156 11.65 -11.69 -0.40
CA ILE A 156 11.18 -11.13 0.87
C ILE A 156 11.29 -12.18 1.99
N SER A 157 12.12 -11.86 2.97
CA SER A 157 12.27 -12.59 4.24
C SER A 157 12.44 -11.60 5.39
N PRO A 158 12.27 -12.02 6.66
CA PRO A 158 12.53 -11.15 7.81
C PRO A 158 13.93 -10.53 7.80
N GLU A 159 14.95 -11.27 7.35
CA GLU A 159 16.32 -10.79 7.24
C GLU A 159 16.46 -9.71 6.19
N LEU A 160 15.93 -9.92 4.97
CA LEU A 160 16.01 -8.92 3.91
C LEU A 160 15.23 -7.65 4.28
N ILE A 161 14.04 -7.78 4.85
CA ILE A 161 13.24 -6.65 5.35
C ILE A 161 14.07 -5.86 6.36
N SER A 162 14.65 -6.53 7.36
CA SER A 162 15.47 -5.87 8.39
C SER A 162 16.64 -5.08 7.78
N LEU A 163 17.32 -5.65 6.77
CA LEU A 163 18.46 -5.00 6.11
C LEU A 163 18.04 -3.76 5.28
N ILE A 164 16.85 -3.79 4.67
CA ILE A 164 16.30 -2.69 3.88
C ILE A 164 15.72 -1.59 4.79
N THR A 165 15.14 -1.94 5.93
CA THR A 165 14.44 -0.96 6.78
C THR A 165 15.28 -0.39 7.93
N GLN A 166 16.55 -0.80 8.05
CA GLN A 166 17.49 -0.33 9.05
C GLN A 166 18.02 1.10 8.78
N GLU A 167 17.98 1.97 9.80
CA GLU A 167 18.63 3.28 9.81
C GLU A 167 20.12 3.19 10.18
N GLY A 168 20.89 4.25 9.87
CA GLY A 168 22.29 4.37 10.32
C GLY A 168 23.33 3.65 9.46
N LEU A 169 22.92 3.10 8.31
CA LEU A 169 23.84 2.57 7.31
C LEU A 169 24.43 3.72 6.50
N GLY A 170 25.76 3.79 6.43
CA GLY A 170 26.47 4.77 5.60
C GLY A 170 26.27 4.49 4.11
N GLN A 171 26.47 5.50 3.25
CA GLN A 171 26.31 5.36 1.79
C GLN A 171 27.26 4.32 1.18
N ASP A 172 28.42 4.07 1.80
CA ASP A 172 29.40 3.05 1.36
C ASP A 172 29.05 1.62 1.80
N SER A 173 27.90 1.42 2.46
CA SER A 173 27.47 0.09 2.88
C SER A 173 27.16 -0.77 1.65
N ALA A 174 27.64 -2.02 1.66
CA ALA A 174 27.24 -3.01 0.65
C ALA A 174 25.71 -3.15 0.57
N ASP A 175 25.20 -3.55 -0.59
CA ASP A 175 23.78 -3.77 -0.82
C ASP A 175 23.19 -4.84 0.13
N ALA A 176 21.87 -4.81 0.31
CA ALA A 176 21.18 -5.66 1.27
C ALA A 176 21.42 -7.15 1.01
N VAL A 177 21.44 -7.59 -0.25
CA VAL A 177 21.68 -8.99 -0.59
C VAL A 177 23.12 -9.41 -0.31
N THR A 178 24.11 -8.60 -0.67
CA THR A 178 25.53 -8.87 -0.36
C THR A 178 25.74 -9.02 1.15
N ARG A 179 25.10 -8.18 1.97
CA ARG A 179 25.12 -8.30 3.43
C ARG A 179 24.40 -9.56 3.92
N TRP A 180 23.25 -9.89 3.35
CA TRP A 180 22.51 -11.09 3.70
C TRP A 180 23.31 -12.38 3.41
N GLN A 181 24.03 -12.43 2.29
CA GLN A 181 24.86 -13.58 1.94
C GLN A 181 25.93 -13.92 2.99
N GLN A 182 26.45 -12.91 3.71
CA GLN A 182 27.47 -13.11 4.74
C GLN A 182 26.95 -13.91 5.93
N SER A 183 25.64 -13.86 6.23
CA SER A 183 25.02 -14.62 7.32
C SER A 183 24.49 -15.99 6.89
N LEU A 184 24.53 -16.32 5.59
CA LEU A 184 23.97 -17.56 5.04
C LEU A 184 25.02 -18.68 4.92
N PRO A 185 24.61 -19.96 5.11
CA PRO A 185 25.38 -21.13 4.68
C PRO A 185 25.63 -21.12 3.17
N VAL A 186 26.74 -21.71 2.72
CA VAL A 186 27.19 -21.69 1.33
C VAL A 186 26.12 -22.21 0.36
N GLU A 187 25.38 -23.23 0.78
CA GLU A 187 24.33 -23.88 -0.02
C GLU A 187 23.19 -22.92 -0.34
N ARG A 188 22.88 -21.98 0.57
CA ARG A 188 21.82 -20.97 0.40
C ARG A 188 22.31 -19.73 -0.35
N ARG A 189 23.61 -19.46 -0.36
CA ARG A 189 24.19 -18.31 -1.08
C ARG A 189 23.95 -18.41 -2.59
N ASN A 190 24.10 -19.61 -3.17
CA ASN A 190 23.93 -19.79 -4.62
C ASN A 190 22.52 -19.47 -5.09
N ALA A 191 21.50 -19.92 -4.36
CA ALA A 191 20.10 -19.63 -4.68
C ALA A 191 19.80 -18.13 -4.58
N LEU A 192 20.30 -17.46 -3.53
CA LEU A 192 20.15 -16.02 -3.36
C LEU A 192 20.88 -15.23 -4.46
N SER A 193 22.12 -15.63 -4.81
CA SER A 193 22.88 -15.02 -5.91
C SER A 193 22.16 -15.12 -7.25
N LEU A 194 21.49 -16.24 -7.53
CA LEU A 194 20.72 -16.39 -8.75
C LEU A 194 19.52 -15.44 -8.78
N MET A 195 18.76 -15.36 -7.68
CA MET A 195 17.63 -14.42 -7.58
C MET A 195 18.08 -12.96 -7.66
N ALA A 196 19.24 -12.63 -7.09
CA ALA A 196 19.84 -11.30 -7.16
C ALA A 196 20.18 -10.88 -8.60
N ARG A 197 20.77 -11.80 -9.38
CA ARG A 197 21.05 -11.59 -10.80
C ARG A 197 19.78 -11.47 -11.63
N ASP A 198 18.81 -12.34 -11.37
CA ASP A 198 17.50 -12.29 -12.03
C ASP A 198 16.81 -10.93 -11.72
N LEU A 199 16.89 -10.44 -10.47
CA LEU A 199 16.30 -9.16 -10.08
C LEU A 199 16.94 -7.97 -10.79
N ASP A 200 18.28 -7.91 -10.82
CA ASP A 200 19.05 -6.88 -11.54
C ASP A 200 18.71 -6.91 -13.04
N GLU A 201 18.81 -8.08 -13.68
CA GLU A 201 18.50 -8.26 -15.10
C GLU A 201 17.09 -7.79 -15.42
N TYR A 202 16.08 -8.23 -14.67
CA TYR A 202 14.68 -7.93 -15.00
C TYR A 202 14.33 -6.47 -14.75
N THR A 203 14.94 -5.84 -13.74
CA THR A 203 14.79 -4.40 -13.48
C THR A 203 15.45 -3.59 -14.58
N ARG A 204 16.67 -3.95 -15.00
CA ARG A 204 17.36 -3.31 -16.13
C ARG A 204 16.55 -3.46 -17.43
N ARG A 205 16.06 -4.68 -17.72
CA ARG A 205 15.21 -4.95 -18.89
C ARG A 205 13.93 -4.16 -18.88
N MET A 206 13.34 -3.88 -17.72
CA MET A 206 12.20 -2.98 -17.58
C MET A 206 12.60 -1.54 -17.96
N HIS A 207 13.67 -0.99 -17.37
CA HIS A 207 14.05 0.42 -17.58
C HIS A 207 14.61 0.72 -18.97
N GLU A 208 15.14 -0.27 -19.68
CA GLU A 208 15.63 -0.10 -21.06
C GLU A 208 14.52 0.14 -22.09
N GLN A 209 13.29 -0.23 -21.76
CA GLN A 209 12.14 -0.10 -22.66
C GLN A 209 11.69 1.35 -22.75
N ASP A 210 11.41 1.83 -23.96
CA ASP A 210 11.08 3.24 -24.20
C ASP A 210 9.88 3.73 -23.38
N ARG A 211 8.85 2.88 -23.18
CA ARG A 211 7.66 3.22 -22.38
C ARG A 211 7.95 3.39 -20.88
N TYR A 212 9.08 2.90 -20.40
CA TYR A 212 9.46 2.85 -18.98
C TYR A 212 10.72 3.67 -18.66
N ARG A 213 11.17 4.51 -19.61
CA ARG A 213 12.27 5.46 -19.38
C ARG A 213 11.83 6.62 -18.47
N PRO A 214 12.80 7.31 -17.83
CA PRO A 214 12.52 8.55 -17.11
C PRO A 214 11.71 9.52 -17.97
N ALA A 215 10.63 10.04 -17.39
CA ALA A 215 9.75 10.96 -18.08
C ALA A 215 10.20 12.41 -17.88
N ARG A 216 9.73 13.29 -18.77
CA ARG A 216 9.82 14.73 -18.56
C ARG A 216 8.47 15.24 -18.06
N CYS A 217 8.48 16.14 -17.09
CA CYS A 217 7.23 16.73 -16.59
C CYS A 217 7.43 18.11 -15.98
N ASN A 218 6.32 18.81 -15.78
CA ASN A 218 6.24 19.97 -14.90
C ASN A 218 5.44 19.57 -13.65
N ALA A 219 6.05 19.71 -12.48
CA ALA A 219 5.43 19.41 -11.21
C ALA A 219 4.97 20.70 -10.51
N GLN A 220 3.65 20.86 -10.38
CA GLN A 220 3.08 21.88 -9.51
C GLN A 220 3.15 21.40 -8.07
N LEU A 221 3.77 22.22 -7.22
CA LEU A 221 3.88 21.91 -5.80
C LEU A 221 2.71 22.51 -5.03
N ARG A 222 2.24 21.77 -4.02
CA ARG A 222 1.23 22.24 -3.05
C ARG A 222 1.73 23.48 -2.32
N GLN A 223 0.81 24.41 -2.09
CA GLN A 223 1.12 25.67 -1.41
C GLN A 223 -0.02 25.99 -0.43
N PRO A 224 0.29 26.67 0.69
CA PRO A 224 -0.77 27.14 1.59
C PRO A 224 -1.75 28.04 0.85
N GLU A 225 -3.03 27.95 1.22
CA GLU A 225 -4.06 28.82 0.67
C GLU A 225 -3.67 30.30 0.80
N GLY A 226 -3.92 31.08 -0.26
CA GLY A 226 -3.60 32.51 -0.30
C GLY A 226 -2.13 32.85 -0.58
N THR A 227 -1.26 31.87 -0.83
CA THR A 227 0.10 32.13 -1.32
C THR A 227 0.13 32.31 -2.85
N PRO A 228 0.99 33.19 -3.39
CA PRO A 228 1.11 33.36 -4.84
C PRO A 228 1.60 32.06 -5.50
N GLN A 229 0.90 31.64 -6.56
CA GLN A 229 1.22 30.42 -7.29
C GLN A 229 2.66 30.48 -7.82
N ARG A 230 3.53 29.63 -7.26
CA ARG A 230 4.90 29.46 -7.77
C ARG A 230 4.91 28.72 -9.10
N GLU A 231 5.92 29.03 -9.90
CA GLU A 231 6.20 28.32 -11.14
C GLU A 231 6.41 26.81 -10.88
N PRO A 232 5.89 25.95 -11.78
CA PRO A 232 6.13 24.52 -11.71
C PRO A 232 7.61 24.16 -11.73
N VAL A 233 7.97 23.05 -11.06
CA VAL A 233 9.30 22.46 -11.12
C VAL A 233 9.41 21.62 -12.39
N SER A 234 10.24 22.05 -13.35
CA SER A 234 10.59 21.21 -14.50
C SER A 234 11.45 20.01 -14.06
N CYS A 235 11.06 18.82 -14.51
CA CYS A 235 11.69 17.55 -14.23
C CYS A 235 12.14 16.92 -15.55
N GLU A 236 13.44 16.70 -15.72
CA GLU A 236 14.03 16.16 -16.96
C GLU A 236 14.20 14.62 -16.91
N GLU A 237 14.40 14.06 -15.71
CA GLU A 237 14.57 12.62 -15.47
C GLU A 237 13.64 12.19 -14.32
N PHE A 238 12.32 12.23 -14.56
CA PHE A 238 11.31 11.92 -13.56
C PHE A 238 11.03 10.41 -13.47
N THR A 239 11.39 9.82 -12.33
CA THR A 239 11.07 8.43 -11.97
C THR A 239 10.72 8.34 -10.50
N ASP A 240 10.00 7.30 -10.09
CA ASP A 240 10.04 6.89 -8.69
C ASP A 240 11.49 6.49 -8.32
N VAL A 241 11.90 6.77 -7.07
CA VAL A 241 13.23 6.37 -6.59
C VAL A 241 13.30 4.86 -6.36
N ASP A 242 12.17 4.21 -6.08
CA ASP A 242 12.04 2.76 -6.01
C ASP A 242 12.11 2.14 -7.41
N SER A 243 13.14 1.33 -7.65
CA SER A 243 13.43 0.77 -8.98
C SER A 243 12.36 -0.21 -9.49
N LEU A 244 11.58 -0.82 -8.59
CA LEU A 244 10.49 -1.75 -8.94
C LEU A 244 9.21 -1.01 -9.36
N THR A 245 9.08 0.25 -8.93
CA THR A 245 8.05 1.17 -9.43
C THR A 245 8.56 1.90 -10.68
N GLY A 246 9.76 2.48 -10.65
CA GLY A 246 10.40 3.13 -11.79
C GLY A 246 9.57 4.27 -12.40
N ALA A 247 9.53 4.35 -13.73
CA ALA A 247 8.76 5.36 -14.46
C ALA A 247 7.26 5.02 -14.57
N THR A 248 6.65 4.55 -13.48
CA THR A 248 5.22 4.22 -13.42
C THR A 248 4.57 4.83 -12.20
N LEU A 249 3.28 5.10 -12.29
CA LEU A 249 2.42 5.49 -11.17
C LEU A 249 1.74 4.25 -10.61
N GLU A 250 2.02 3.89 -9.36
CA GLU A 250 1.25 2.88 -8.62
C GLU A 250 -0.13 3.46 -8.28
N LEU A 251 -1.18 2.92 -8.90
CA LEU A 251 -2.57 3.36 -8.75
C LEU A 251 -3.42 2.21 -8.22
N VAL A 252 -3.85 2.31 -6.96
CA VAL A 252 -4.80 1.37 -6.37
C VAL A 252 -6.20 1.77 -6.82
N LYS A 253 -6.85 0.86 -7.54
CA LYS A 253 -8.21 0.99 -8.06
C LYS A 253 -9.09 -0.02 -7.36
N LEU A 254 -10.40 0.17 -7.49
CA LEU A 254 -11.41 -0.60 -6.76
C LEU A 254 -11.22 -2.13 -6.76
N HIS A 255 -10.63 -2.70 -7.82
CA HIS A 255 -10.44 -4.15 -7.95
C HIS A 255 -8.99 -4.57 -8.21
N ASP A 256 -8.04 -3.65 -8.38
CA ASP A 256 -6.69 -3.98 -8.83
C ASP A 256 -5.67 -2.89 -8.45
N VAL A 257 -4.39 -3.25 -8.48
CA VAL A 257 -3.27 -2.30 -8.40
C VAL A 257 -2.63 -2.21 -9.77
N GLU A 258 -2.78 -1.05 -10.41
CA GLU A 258 -2.25 -0.79 -11.74
C GLU A 258 -0.95 0.02 -11.64
N PHE A 259 0.06 -0.33 -12.45
CA PHE A 259 1.27 0.46 -12.63
C PHE A 259 1.18 1.16 -13.98
N VAL A 260 0.75 2.42 -13.97
CA VAL A 260 0.51 3.20 -15.20
C VAL A 260 1.83 3.85 -15.62
N PRO A 261 2.41 3.51 -16.79
CA PRO A 261 3.65 4.13 -17.25
C PRO A 261 3.48 5.63 -17.44
N PHE A 262 4.44 6.43 -16.98
CA PHE A 262 4.40 7.88 -17.13
C PHE A 262 4.30 8.32 -18.60
N ALA A 263 4.88 7.55 -19.52
CA ALA A 263 4.76 7.77 -20.97
C ALA A 263 3.31 7.72 -21.49
N ASP A 264 2.40 7.04 -20.78
CA ASP A 264 0.99 6.94 -21.15
C ASP A 264 0.12 8.00 -20.46
N ILE A 265 0.70 8.80 -19.56
CA ILE A 265 0.00 9.80 -18.76
C ILE A 265 0.24 11.18 -19.35
N ARG A 266 -0.82 11.97 -19.47
CA ARG A 266 -0.75 13.39 -19.79
C ARG A 266 -0.69 14.22 -18.51
N THR A 267 -1.63 13.99 -17.60
CA THR A 267 -1.70 14.73 -16.34
C THR A 267 -2.06 13.82 -15.17
N VAL A 268 -1.57 14.17 -13.99
CA VAL A 268 -2.04 13.63 -12.71
C VAL A 268 -2.40 14.78 -11.82
N GLU A 269 -3.63 14.79 -11.30
CA GLU A 269 -4.09 15.75 -10.30
C GLU A 269 -4.29 15.00 -9.00
N PHE A 270 -3.60 15.43 -7.95
CA PHE A 270 -3.62 14.78 -6.66
C PHE A 270 -4.52 15.53 -5.67
N GLY A 271 -5.46 14.83 -5.05
CA GLY A 271 -6.28 15.35 -3.95
C GLY A 271 -5.48 15.61 -2.68
N GLU A 272 -6.14 15.95 -1.58
CA GLU A 272 -5.45 16.25 -0.32
C GLU A 272 -4.75 15.01 0.27
N PRO A 273 -3.57 15.16 0.91
CA PRO A 273 -2.88 14.05 1.54
C PRO A 273 -3.64 13.51 2.76
N GLY A 274 -4.20 12.31 2.62
CA GLY A 274 -4.72 11.49 3.73
C GLY A 274 -3.82 10.29 4.01
N ALA A 275 -4.40 9.11 4.23
CA ALA A 275 -3.63 7.87 4.36
C ALA A 275 -3.10 7.33 3.00
N ALA A 276 -3.81 7.64 1.92
CA ALA A 276 -3.38 7.50 0.54
C ALA A 276 -3.78 8.77 -0.22
N LEU A 277 -3.19 9.00 -1.39
CA LEU A 277 -3.42 10.23 -2.15
C LEU A 277 -4.41 9.96 -3.28
N PRO A 278 -5.64 10.52 -3.24
CA PRO A 278 -6.55 10.45 -4.38
C PRO A 278 -5.89 11.04 -5.62
N ALA A 279 -6.05 10.39 -6.76
CA ALA A 279 -5.48 10.85 -8.01
C ALA A 279 -6.50 10.74 -9.14
N LEU A 280 -6.62 11.83 -9.92
CA LEU A 280 -7.25 11.83 -11.23
C LEU A 280 -6.16 11.83 -12.30
N VAL A 281 -6.12 10.77 -13.10
CA VAL A 281 -5.11 10.54 -14.14
C VAL A 281 -5.75 10.72 -15.50
N THR A 282 -5.24 11.66 -16.29
CA THR A 282 -5.61 11.81 -17.70
C THR A 282 -4.55 11.14 -18.56
N LEU A 283 -4.94 10.12 -19.32
CA LEU A 283 -4.04 9.41 -20.24
C LEU A 283 -3.78 10.24 -21.50
N ALA A 284 -2.69 9.95 -22.21
CA ALA A 284 -2.31 10.63 -23.45
C ALA A 284 -3.42 10.60 -24.52
N GLY A 285 -4.22 9.53 -24.55
CA GLY A 285 -5.40 9.38 -25.42
C GLY A 285 -6.65 10.14 -24.97
N GLY A 286 -6.59 10.96 -23.92
CA GLY A 286 -7.69 11.78 -23.40
C GLY A 286 -8.68 11.06 -22.47
N ARG A 287 -8.56 9.74 -22.32
CA ARG A 287 -9.32 8.97 -21.33
C ARG A 287 -8.86 9.33 -19.92
N THR A 288 -9.79 9.44 -18.98
CA THR A 288 -9.48 9.63 -17.56
C THR A 288 -9.68 8.36 -16.77
N THR A 289 -8.92 8.21 -15.68
CA THR A 289 -9.10 7.19 -14.66
C THR A 289 -8.76 7.77 -13.30
N SER A 290 -9.33 7.23 -12.23
CA SER A 290 -9.00 7.62 -10.86
C SER A 290 -8.57 6.42 -10.02
N GLY A 291 -7.99 6.72 -8.86
CA GLY A 291 -7.61 5.75 -7.85
C GLY A 291 -6.83 6.41 -6.71
N LEU A 292 -6.27 5.58 -5.84
CA LEU A 292 -5.46 6.01 -4.71
C LEU A 292 -3.98 5.69 -4.98
N VAL A 293 -3.12 6.70 -4.83
CA VAL A 293 -1.66 6.55 -4.93
C VAL A 293 -1.09 6.38 -3.52
N PRO A 294 -0.39 5.28 -3.22
CA PRO A 294 0.16 5.06 -1.89
C PRO A 294 1.27 6.07 -1.57
N LEU A 295 1.07 6.85 -0.50
CA LEU A 295 2.04 7.84 -0.03
C LEU A 295 3.34 7.19 0.46
N PHE A 296 3.29 5.94 0.93
CA PHE A 296 4.42 5.25 1.52
C PHE A 296 4.85 4.02 0.71
N TYR A 297 6.14 3.75 0.68
CA TYR A 297 6.69 2.54 0.06
C TYR A 297 6.22 1.27 0.78
N LEU A 298 6.23 0.14 0.07
CA LEU A 298 5.61 -1.12 0.50
C LEU A 298 6.10 -1.62 1.86
N LEU A 299 7.40 -1.47 2.16
CA LEU A 299 8.01 -2.01 3.38
C LEU A 299 8.05 -1.01 4.54
N THR A 300 7.38 0.14 4.42
CA THR A 300 7.46 1.24 5.40
C THR A 300 7.01 0.82 6.80
N ASP A 301 5.95 0.00 6.90
CA ASP A 301 5.43 -0.45 8.19
C ASP A 301 6.45 -1.28 8.99
N PHE A 302 7.41 -1.90 8.30
CA PHE A 302 8.50 -2.67 8.92
C PHE A 302 9.73 -1.81 9.28
N ALA A 303 9.69 -0.49 9.04
CA ALA A 303 10.74 0.40 9.49
C ALA A 303 10.79 0.44 11.02
N GLN A 304 11.99 0.31 11.59
CA GLN A 304 12.20 0.38 13.04
C GLN A 304 11.94 1.80 13.57
N SER A 305 12.21 2.80 12.73
CA SER A 305 12.14 4.22 13.07
C SER A 305 10.74 4.81 12.92
N PRO A 306 10.17 5.42 13.98
CA PRO A 306 8.93 6.19 13.86
C PRO A 306 9.02 7.35 12.86
N ARG A 307 10.22 7.92 12.64
CA ARG A 307 10.42 9.02 11.68
C ARG A 307 10.24 8.55 10.24
N VAL A 308 10.70 7.34 9.93
CA VAL A 308 10.48 6.72 8.61
C VAL A 308 9.00 6.36 8.43
N ARG A 309 8.39 5.73 9.44
CA ARG A 309 6.95 5.37 9.39
C ARG A 309 6.03 6.58 9.27
N SER A 310 6.42 7.73 9.81
CA SER A 310 5.66 8.99 9.70
C SER A 310 6.04 9.85 8.50
N GLY A 311 6.96 9.39 7.64
CA GLY A 311 7.35 10.14 6.44
C GLY A 311 8.19 11.38 6.67
N LYS A 312 8.67 11.59 7.91
CA LYS A 312 9.62 12.67 8.24
C LYS A 312 10.98 12.48 7.58
N THR A 313 11.29 11.26 7.17
CA THR A 313 12.47 10.89 6.38
C THR A 313 12.16 9.64 5.58
N SER A 314 12.87 9.44 4.48
CA SER A 314 12.80 8.22 3.67
C SER A 314 14.19 7.61 3.54
N LEU A 315 14.23 6.28 3.51
CA LEU A 315 15.42 5.49 3.26
C LEU A 315 15.36 4.98 1.83
N PHE A 316 16.49 5.08 1.13
CA PHE A 316 16.68 4.46 -0.17
C PHE A 316 17.82 3.46 0.00
N ARG A 317 17.57 2.19 -0.32
CA ARG A 317 18.51 1.08 -0.09
C ARG A 317 18.72 0.27 -1.34
N ALA A 318 19.98 0.09 -1.72
CA ALA A 318 20.34 -0.90 -2.72
C ALA A 318 19.97 -2.29 -2.21
N ILE A 319 19.09 -2.99 -2.92
CA ILE A 319 18.75 -4.40 -2.69
C ILE A 319 19.87 -5.26 -3.27
N VAL A 320 20.21 -4.98 -4.53
CA VAL A 320 21.35 -5.48 -5.30
C VAL A 320 21.97 -4.27 -6.01
N PRO A 321 23.18 -4.37 -6.60
CA PRO A 321 23.74 -3.27 -7.40
C PRO A 321 22.73 -2.80 -8.45
N GLY A 322 22.45 -1.49 -8.51
CA GLY A 322 21.53 -0.89 -9.48
C GLY A 322 20.03 -0.96 -9.16
N VAL A 323 19.61 -1.74 -8.14
CA VAL A 323 18.19 -1.85 -7.76
C VAL A 323 17.99 -1.28 -6.36
N VAL A 324 17.19 -0.22 -6.25
CA VAL A 324 16.93 0.51 -5.01
C VAL A 324 15.49 0.29 -4.56
N ALA A 325 15.30 -0.01 -3.27
CA ALA A 325 14.01 0.03 -2.59
C ALA A 325 13.86 1.30 -1.76
N GLY A 326 12.67 1.88 -1.82
CA GLY A 326 12.26 2.95 -0.91
C GLY A 326 11.65 2.42 0.40
N VAL A 327 11.84 3.15 1.50
CA VAL A 327 11.16 2.95 2.79
C VAL A 327 10.83 4.31 3.39
N GLY A 328 9.59 4.55 3.77
CA GLY A 328 9.10 5.88 4.19
C GLY A 328 8.27 6.55 3.11
N LEU A 329 8.24 7.88 3.12
CA LEU A 329 7.46 8.69 2.18
C LEU A 329 7.99 8.50 0.75
N ARG A 330 7.07 8.24 -0.18
CA ARG A 330 7.36 8.10 -1.60
C ARG A 330 7.90 9.39 -2.16
N SER A 331 8.94 9.28 -2.98
CA SER A 331 9.63 10.41 -3.58
C SER A 331 10.03 10.07 -5.00
N PHE A 332 10.13 11.11 -5.83
CA PHE A 332 10.54 11.00 -7.23
C PHE A 332 11.89 11.67 -7.45
N ASN A 333 12.67 11.15 -8.39
CA ASN A 333 13.83 11.84 -8.91
C ASN A 333 13.41 13.04 -9.76
N SER A 334 14.16 14.13 -9.67
CA SER A 334 14.02 15.30 -10.54
C SER A 334 15.38 15.95 -10.77
N SER A 335 15.45 16.86 -11.74
CA SER A 335 16.66 17.65 -12.04
C SER A 335 17.12 18.52 -10.86
N ARG A 336 16.25 18.78 -9.88
CA ARG A 336 16.53 19.59 -8.67
C ARG A 336 16.68 18.74 -7.40
N GLY A 337 16.79 17.42 -7.53
CA GLY A 337 16.88 16.48 -6.43
C GLY A 337 15.58 15.72 -6.18
N LEU A 338 15.40 15.23 -4.96
CA LEU A 338 14.24 14.41 -4.60
C LEU A 338 12.99 15.27 -4.40
N LEU A 339 11.88 14.82 -4.99
CA LEU A 339 10.57 15.45 -4.85
C LEU A 339 9.59 14.50 -4.12
N PRO A 340 9.29 14.76 -2.83
CA PRO A 340 8.34 13.93 -2.07
C PRO A 340 6.92 14.03 -2.64
N LEU A 341 6.22 12.90 -2.77
CA LEU A 341 4.87 12.82 -3.34
C LEU A 341 3.87 13.73 -2.60
N SER A 342 3.98 13.84 -1.27
CA SER A 342 3.09 14.69 -0.46
C SER A 342 3.15 16.17 -0.85
N ASN A 343 4.23 16.61 -1.49
CA ASN A 343 4.42 18.01 -1.89
C ASN A 343 3.88 18.30 -3.29
N ILE A 344 3.49 17.27 -4.04
CA ILE A 344 3.06 17.40 -5.43
C ILE A 344 1.52 17.52 -5.45
N GLU A 345 1.05 18.57 -6.10
CA GLU A 345 -0.38 18.81 -6.36
C GLU A 345 -0.77 18.28 -7.73
N ARG A 346 0.10 18.53 -8.73
CA ARG A 346 -0.16 18.15 -10.11
C ARG A 346 1.13 17.83 -10.85
N LEU A 347 1.05 16.86 -11.75
CA LEU A 347 2.08 16.54 -12.73
C LEU A 347 1.50 16.73 -14.14
N ASP A 348 2.21 17.48 -14.97
CA ASP A 348 1.95 17.59 -16.40
C ASP A 348 3.13 16.99 -17.16
N PHE A 349 2.92 15.81 -17.75
CA PHE A 349 3.96 15.08 -18.49
C PHE A 349 4.13 15.65 -19.90
N ILE A 350 5.38 15.66 -20.36
CA ILE A 350 5.80 16.20 -21.65
C ILE A 350 6.18 15.01 -22.53
N GLY A 351 5.47 14.86 -23.65
CA GLY A 351 5.69 13.80 -24.63
C GLY A 351 6.90 13.99 -25.53
#